data_AF-A0AAU4RWN6-F1
#
_entry.id   AF-A0AAU4RWN6-F1
#
_cell.length_a   1.000
_cell.length_b   1.000
_cell.length_c   1.000
_cell.angle_alpha   90.00
_cell.angle_beta   90.00
_cell.angle_gamma   90.00
#
_symmetry.space_group_name_H-M   'P 1'
#
loop_
_entity.id
_entity.type
_entity.pdbx_description
1 polymer ?
#
loop_
_entity_poly.entity_id
_entity_poly.type
_entity_poly.pdbx_seq_one_letter_code
_entity_poly.pdbx_strand_id
1 'polypeptide(L)'
;MSAEVAFAAFTAVVAIASVAVAWMTVRAGNMQTGFELARALYERLTSADVTMARKHLETYRLGPHPTQEATRAVVEHYYILLWAFEQVFVGRESLLRRRRANGTKPALTYLDDSIRWHVAHWVTVWPELRLRIVENFGLAFDDYDSVQGLCNLADRVLGPTAAVADVRRQIEHELATTGHWPHLPNARSE
;
A
#
# COMPACT_ATOMS: atom_id res chain seq x y z
N MET A 1 53.34 -12.10 28.31
CA MET A 1 52.55 -11.69 27.14
C MET A 1 53.47 -10.88 26.23
N SER A 2 53.73 -11.32 25.00
CA SER A 2 54.63 -10.61 24.09
C SER A 2 53.96 -9.33 23.55
N ALA A 3 54.76 -8.31 23.22
CA ALA A 3 54.26 -7.05 22.67
C ALA A 3 53.40 -7.25 21.40
N GLU A 4 53.70 -8.28 20.62
CA GLU A 4 52.94 -8.69 19.43
C GLU A 4 51.50 -9.10 19.76
N VAL A 5 51.30 -9.87 20.85
CA VAL A 5 49.96 -10.30 21.29
C VAL A 5 49.14 -9.10 21.77
N ALA A 6 49.77 -8.16 22.47
CA ALA A 6 49.11 -6.93 22.92
C ALA A 6 48.71 -6.03 21.73
N PHE A 7 49.60 -5.90 20.74
CA PHE A 7 49.34 -5.14 19.52
C PHE A 7 48.22 -5.77 18.67
N ALA A 8 48.25 -7.10 18.49
CA ALA A 8 47.21 -7.83 17.78
C ALA A 8 45.84 -7.73 18.47
N ALA A 9 45.81 -7.82 19.81
CA ALA A 9 44.58 -7.64 20.57
C ALA A 9 44.01 -6.21 20.41
N PHE A 10 44.88 -5.20 20.45
CA PHE A 10 44.48 -3.80 20.27
C PHE A 10 43.89 -3.55 18.87
N THR A 11 44.55 -4.01 17.80
CA THR A 11 44.05 -3.83 16.43
C THR A 11 42.74 -4.58 16.19
N ALA A 12 42.58 -5.78 16.77
CA ALA A 12 41.31 -6.51 16.72
C ALA A 12 40.15 -5.75 17.40
N VAL A 13 40.40 -5.15 18.58
CA VAL A 13 39.40 -4.31 19.27
C VAL A 13 39.03 -3.09 18.43
N VAL A 14 40.02 -2.41 17.85
CA VAL A 14 39.77 -1.26 16.95
C VAL A 14 38.96 -1.68 15.73
N ALA A 15 39.28 -2.80 15.10
CA ALA A 15 38.54 -3.31 13.94
C ALA A 15 37.07 -3.62 14.29
N ILE A 16 36.82 -4.28 15.43
CA ILE A 16 35.46 -4.56 15.91
C ILE A 16 34.70 -3.26 16.18
N ALA A 17 35.33 -2.30 16.83
CA ALA A 17 34.73 -0.99 17.10
C ALA A 17 34.40 -0.24 15.80
N SER A 18 35.29 -0.25 14.81
CA SER A 18 35.06 0.35 13.50
C SER A 18 33.90 -0.31 12.74
N VAL A 19 33.81 -1.64 12.77
CA VAL A 19 32.67 -2.39 12.18
C VAL A 19 31.37 -2.04 12.90
N ALA A 20 31.39 -1.92 14.23
CA ALA A 20 30.21 -1.55 15.00
C ALA A 20 29.74 -0.12 14.64
N VAL A 21 30.64 0.85 14.55
CA VAL A 21 30.31 2.22 14.13
C VAL A 21 29.80 2.25 12.69
N ALA A 22 30.45 1.57 11.76
CA ALA A 22 30.02 1.48 10.37
C ALA A 22 28.63 0.83 10.24
N TRP A 23 28.35 -0.21 11.03
CA TRP A 23 27.03 -0.82 11.10
C TRP A 23 25.98 0.18 11.62
N MET A 24 26.29 0.92 12.69
CA MET A 24 25.40 1.93 13.25
C MET A 24 25.08 3.04 12.25
N THR A 25 26.08 3.56 11.53
CA THR A 25 25.87 4.62 10.53
C THR A 25 25.05 4.13 9.34
N VAL A 26 25.35 2.94 8.81
CA VAL A 26 24.54 2.32 7.75
C VAL A 26 23.09 2.11 8.21
N ARG A 27 22.90 1.65 9.45
CA ARG A 27 21.56 1.48 10.02
C ARG A 27 20.83 2.81 10.16
N ALA A 28 21.49 3.86 10.66
CA ALA A 28 20.88 5.18 10.84
C ALA A 28 20.48 5.80 9.50
N GLY A 29 21.36 5.77 8.49
CA GLY A 29 21.06 6.28 7.14
C GLY A 29 19.87 5.54 6.51
N ASN A 30 19.85 4.21 6.63
CA ASN A 30 18.74 3.43 6.14
C ASN A 30 17.40 3.71 6.84
N MET A 31 17.44 3.98 8.15
CA MET A 31 16.24 4.39 8.90
C MET A 31 15.70 5.71 8.38
N GLN A 32 16.56 6.70 8.15
CA GLN A 32 16.17 7.99 7.60
C GLN A 32 15.54 7.84 6.21
N THR A 33 16.19 7.12 5.28
CA THR A 33 15.64 6.86 3.95
C THR A 33 14.31 6.10 4.02
N GLY A 34 14.16 5.19 5.00
CA GLY A 34 12.91 4.49 5.25
C GLY A 34 11.78 5.46 5.65
N PHE A 35 12.06 6.39 6.58
CA PHE A 35 11.09 7.41 6.99
C PHE A 35 10.77 8.41 5.89
N GLU A 36 11.77 8.82 5.09
CA GLU A 36 11.56 9.70 3.94
C GLU A 36 10.62 9.04 2.92
N LEU A 37 10.84 7.76 2.61
CA LEU A 37 9.93 7.01 1.73
C LEU A 37 8.54 6.88 2.34
N ALA A 38 8.43 6.52 3.62
CA ALA A 38 7.14 6.41 4.30
C ALA A 38 6.36 7.73 4.30
N ARG A 39 7.03 8.86 4.58
CA ARG A 39 6.44 10.20 4.51
C ARG A 39 6.01 10.54 3.09
N ALA A 40 6.84 10.28 2.08
CA ALA A 40 6.50 10.53 0.69
C ALA A 40 5.28 9.73 0.22
N LEU A 41 5.13 8.48 0.67
CA LEU A 41 3.95 7.65 0.39
C LEU A 41 2.69 8.22 1.05
N TYR A 42 2.79 8.63 2.32
CA TYR A 42 1.68 9.27 3.01
C TYR A 42 1.29 10.61 2.36
N GLU A 43 2.27 11.47 2.07
CA GLU A 43 2.05 12.75 1.37
C GLU A 43 1.37 12.56 0.02
N ARG A 44 1.72 11.50 -0.71
CA ARG A 44 1.06 11.17 -1.98
C ARG A 44 -0.39 10.76 -1.79
N LEU A 45 -0.68 9.94 -0.78
CA LEU A 45 -2.05 9.54 -0.43
C LEU A 45 -2.90 10.73 0.05
N THR A 46 -2.25 11.75 0.63
CA THR A 46 -2.90 12.98 1.09
C THR A 46 -2.68 14.16 0.13
N SER A 47 -2.28 13.91 -1.12
CA SER A 47 -2.07 14.97 -2.09
C SER A 47 -3.37 15.72 -2.40
N ALA A 48 -3.26 16.91 -3.00
CA ALA A 48 -4.43 17.69 -3.40
C ALA A 48 -5.35 16.89 -4.34
N ASP A 49 -4.77 16.18 -5.32
CA ASP A 49 -5.50 15.39 -6.31
C ASP A 49 -6.25 14.21 -5.67
N VAL A 50 -5.58 13.46 -4.78
CA VAL A 50 -6.21 12.33 -4.08
C VAL A 50 -7.28 12.83 -3.11
N THR A 51 -7.04 13.94 -2.41
CA THR A 51 -8.03 14.56 -1.52
C THR A 51 -9.27 15.01 -2.29
N MET A 52 -9.07 15.61 -3.46
CA MET A 52 -10.15 16.01 -4.36
C MET A 52 -10.91 14.80 -4.88
N ALA A 53 -10.22 13.76 -5.34
CA ALA A 53 -10.82 12.51 -5.78
C ALA A 53 -11.70 11.89 -4.68
N ARG A 54 -11.18 11.80 -3.45
CA ARG A 54 -11.94 11.33 -2.28
C ARG A 54 -13.21 12.14 -2.04
N LYS A 55 -13.13 13.48 -2.13
CA LYS A 55 -14.29 14.35 -1.97
C LYS A 55 -15.34 14.09 -3.07
N HIS A 56 -14.93 13.95 -4.33
CA HIS A 56 -15.86 13.67 -5.43
C HIS A 56 -16.52 12.30 -5.28
N LEU A 57 -15.76 11.27 -4.91
CA LEU A 57 -16.29 9.93 -4.66
C LEU A 57 -17.29 9.91 -3.50
N GLU A 58 -16.98 10.58 -2.38
CA GLU A 58 -17.94 10.71 -1.27
C GLU A 58 -19.19 11.50 -1.66
N THR A 59 -19.03 12.58 -2.40
CA THR A 59 -20.17 13.37 -2.89
C THR A 59 -21.06 12.54 -3.81
N TYR A 60 -20.46 11.76 -4.70
CA TYR A 60 -21.17 10.83 -5.57
C TYR A 60 -21.90 9.73 -4.80
N ARG A 61 -21.25 9.17 -3.77
CA ARG A 61 -21.84 8.14 -2.91
C ARG A 61 -23.00 8.66 -2.07
N LEU A 62 -22.87 9.84 -1.49
CA LEU A 62 -23.90 10.44 -0.64
C LEU A 62 -24.99 11.17 -1.43
N GLY A 63 -24.73 11.45 -2.70
CA GLY A 63 -25.64 12.15 -3.60
C GLY A 63 -26.88 11.34 -3.97
N PRO A 64 -27.87 12.02 -4.61
CA PRO A 64 -29.05 11.38 -5.18
C PRO A 64 -28.66 10.36 -6.26
N HIS A 65 -29.63 9.57 -6.73
CA HIS A 65 -29.39 8.48 -7.68
C HIS A 65 -28.44 8.89 -8.83
N PRO A 66 -27.38 8.11 -9.08
CA PRO A 66 -26.38 8.51 -10.06
C PRO A 66 -26.97 8.63 -11.46
N THR A 67 -26.54 9.65 -12.20
CA THR A 67 -26.74 9.71 -13.65
C THR A 67 -25.53 9.09 -14.34
N GLN A 68 -25.70 8.61 -15.59
CA GLN A 68 -24.58 8.11 -16.38
C GLN A 68 -23.48 9.18 -16.57
N GLU A 69 -23.87 10.45 -16.73
CA GLU A 69 -22.93 11.57 -16.86
C GLU A 69 -22.13 11.80 -15.57
N ALA A 70 -22.80 11.83 -14.42
CA ALA A 70 -22.14 11.95 -13.12
C ALA A 70 -21.20 10.75 -12.85
N THR A 71 -21.61 9.55 -13.27
CA THR A 71 -20.80 8.34 -13.15
C THR A 71 -19.54 8.45 -13.99
N ARG A 72 -19.64 8.86 -15.27
CA ARG A 72 -18.46 9.08 -16.12
C ARG A 72 -17.48 10.08 -15.51
N ALA A 73 -17.99 11.15 -14.91
CA ALA A 73 -17.15 12.15 -14.24
C ALA A 73 -16.44 11.60 -12.98
N VAL A 74 -17.02 10.61 -12.27
CA VAL A 74 -16.43 10.07 -11.04
C VAL A 74 -15.45 8.92 -11.29
N VAL A 75 -15.52 8.25 -12.44
CA VAL A 75 -14.64 7.10 -12.75
C VAL A 75 -13.17 7.49 -12.76
N GLU A 76 -12.81 8.68 -13.24
CA GLU A 76 -11.43 9.14 -13.17
C GLU A 76 -10.95 9.26 -11.71
N HIS A 77 -11.76 9.86 -10.84
CA HIS A 77 -11.46 9.99 -9.42
C HIS A 77 -11.37 8.64 -8.71
N TYR A 78 -12.17 7.67 -9.13
CA TYR A 78 -12.14 6.30 -8.65
C TYR A 78 -10.77 5.65 -8.88
N TYR A 79 -10.24 5.72 -10.11
CA TYR A 79 -8.93 5.17 -10.45
C TYR A 79 -7.78 5.95 -9.80
N ILE A 80 -7.87 7.28 -9.72
CA ILE A 80 -6.88 8.10 -9.00
C ILE A 80 -6.69 7.59 -7.57
N LEU A 81 -7.78 7.29 -6.87
CA LEU A 81 -7.72 6.79 -5.51
C LEU A 81 -7.17 5.37 -5.42
N LEU A 82 -7.58 4.46 -6.30
CA LEU A 82 -7.05 3.10 -6.34
C LEU A 82 -5.56 3.07 -6.60
N TRP A 83 -5.10 3.81 -7.61
CA TRP A 83 -3.67 3.89 -7.93
C TRP A 83 -2.88 4.51 -6.79
N ALA A 84 -3.45 5.45 -6.04
CA ALA A 84 -2.80 5.96 -4.83
C ALA A 84 -2.60 4.83 -3.79
N PHE A 85 -3.60 3.98 -3.56
CA PHE A 85 -3.45 2.82 -2.67
C PHE A 85 -2.48 1.77 -3.21
N GLU A 86 -2.50 1.50 -4.50
CA GLU A 86 -1.55 0.58 -5.13
C GLU A 86 -0.10 1.06 -4.97
N GLN A 87 0.15 2.35 -5.19
CA GLN A 87 1.49 2.93 -4.98
C GLN A 87 1.93 2.85 -3.52
N VAL A 88 1.00 3.05 -2.57
CA VAL A 88 1.25 2.83 -1.14
C VAL A 88 1.58 1.36 -0.86
N PHE A 89 0.84 0.42 -1.45
CA PHE A 89 1.10 -1.01 -1.30
C PHE A 89 2.49 -1.40 -1.81
N VAL A 90 2.83 -1.02 -3.04
CA VAL A 90 4.15 -1.27 -3.64
C VAL A 90 5.27 -0.63 -2.82
N GLY A 91 5.08 0.62 -2.38
CA GLY A 91 6.04 1.33 -1.54
C GLY A 91 6.24 0.67 -0.17
N ARG A 92 5.16 0.17 0.44
CA ARG A 92 5.19 -0.60 1.68
C ARG A 92 5.96 -1.91 1.52
N GLU A 93 5.74 -2.65 0.45
CA GLU A 93 6.48 -3.89 0.16
C GLU A 93 7.98 -3.62 -0.04
N SER A 94 8.34 -2.48 -0.64
CA SER A 94 9.74 -2.04 -0.72
C SER A 94 10.37 -1.81 0.67
N LEU A 95 9.65 -1.14 1.59
CA LEU A 95 10.09 -0.96 2.97
C LEU A 95 10.23 -2.30 3.72
N LEU A 96 9.31 -3.24 3.49
CA LEU A 96 9.31 -4.56 4.11
C LEU A 96 10.50 -5.41 3.64
N ARG A 97 10.81 -5.43 2.34
CA ARG A 97 11.96 -6.18 1.79
C ARG A 97 13.28 -5.69 2.39
N ARG A 98 13.38 -4.40 2.76
CA ARG A 98 14.55 -3.82 3.42
C ARG A 98 14.59 -4.05 4.94
N ARG A 99 13.53 -4.57 5.56
CA ARG A 99 13.36 -4.66 7.03
C ARG A 99 14.42 -5.49 7.75
N ARG A 100 14.81 -6.64 7.20
CA ARG A 100 15.71 -7.59 7.89
C ARG A 100 17.15 -7.09 7.96
N ALA A 101 17.62 -6.35 6.96
CA ALA A 101 18.99 -5.85 6.90
C ALA A 101 19.14 -4.44 7.49
N ASN A 102 18.12 -3.58 7.36
CA ASN A 102 18.34 -2.13 7.39
C ASN A 102 17.56 -1.36 8.47
N GLY A 103 16.80 -2.04 9.34
CA GLY A 103 16.13 -1.37 10.46
C GLY A 103 14.91 -0.51 10.08
N THR A 104 14.30 -0.71 8.90
CA THR A 104 13.13 0.06 8.41
C THR A 104 11.80 -0.22 9.16
N LYS A 105 11.82 -1.06 10.21
CA LYS A 105 10.62 -1.41 10.99
C LYS A 105 9.88 -0.17 11.53
N PRO A 106 10.54 0.84 12.13
CA PRO A 106 9.85 2.03 12.64
C PRO A 106 9.16 2.85 11.53
N ALA A 107 9.80 2.95 10.36
CA ALA A 107 9.20 3.64 9.21
C ALA A 107 7.97 2.90 8.66
N LEU A 108 8.02 1.56 8.63
CA LEU A 108 6.87 0.74 8.26
C LEU A 108 5.72 0.90 9.26
N THR A 109 6.01 0.90 10.56
CA THR A 109 5.00 1.15 11.60
C THR A 109 4.38 2.55 11.46
N TYR A 110 5.21 3.58 11.26
CA TYR A 110 4.74 4.93 11.01
C TYR A 110 3.81 5.02 9.79
N LEU A 111 4.19 4.39 8.67
CA LEU A 111 3.36 4.33 7.47
C LEU A 111 2.02 3.65 7.77
N ASP A 112 2.05 2.43 8.33
CA ASP A 112 0.86 1.62 8.60
C ASP A 112 -0.12 2.38 9.51
N ASP A 113 0.37 3.04 10.57
CA ASP A 113 -0.47 3.81 11.47
C ASP A 113 -1.04 5.07 10.81
N SER A 114 -0.26 5.75 9.96
CA SER A 114 -0.70 6.96 9.25
C SER A 114 -1.80 6.67 8.21
N ILE A 115 -1.72 5.53 7.52
CA ILE A 115 -2.69 5.16 6.47
C ILE A 115 -3.87 4.34 6.99
N ARG A 116 -3.81 3.82 8.22
CA ARG A 116 -4.79 2.88 8.79
C ARG A 116 -6.22 3.34 8.60
N TRP A 117 -6.52 4.57 8.98
CA TRP A 117 -7.88 5.12 8.86
C TRP A 117 -8.33 5.23 7.40
N HIS A 118 -7.46 5.67 6.50
CA HIS A 118 -7.78 5.78 5.08
C HIS A 118 -8.13 4.42 4.49
N VAL A 119 -7.30 3.40 4.75
CA VAL A 119 -7.52 2.05 4.25
C VAL A 119 -8.82 1.47 4.81
N ALA A 120 -9.05 1.59 6.12
CA ALA A 120 -10.26 1.08 6.77
C ALA A 120 -11.55 1.72 6.25
N HIS A 121 -11.53 3.05 6.08
CA HIS A 121 -12.65 3.79 5.52
C HIS A 121 -12.98 3.31 4.11
N TRP A 122 -11.98 3.27 3.23
CA TRP A 122 -12.21 2.98 1.83
C TRP A 122 -12.59 1.54 1.55
N VAL A 123 -12.04 0.54 2.25
CA VAL A 123 -12.51 -0.85 2.08
C VAL A 123 -13.96 -1.05 2.56
N THR A 124 -14.40 -0.26 3.54
CA THR A 124 -15.78 -0.31 4.03
C THR A 124 -16.75 0.33 3.03
N VAL A 125 -16.33 1.45 2.43
CA VAL A 125 -17.13 2.22 1.48
C VAL A 125 -17.16 1.59 0.07
N TRP A 126 -16.13 0.82 -0.26
CA TRP A 126 -15.90 0.34 -1.62
C TRP A 126 -17.06 -0.42 -2.28
N PRO A 127 -17.69 -1.40 -1.60
CA PRO A 127 -18.75 -2.21 -2.23
C PRO A 127 -19.93 -1.35 -2.72
N GLU A 128 -20.38 -0.41 -1.89
CA GLU A 128 -21.48 0.51 -2.23
C GLU A 128 -21.11 1.40 -3.41
N LEU A 129 -19.92 2.01 -3.35
CA LEU A 129 -19.46 2.93 -4.38
C LEU A 129 -19.31 2.23 -5.74
N ARG A 130 -18.71 1.04 -5.74
CA ARG A 130 -18.48 0.25 -6.94
C ARG A 130 -19.79 -0.23 -7.56
N LEU A 131 -20.74 -0.72 -6.75
CA LEU A 131 -22.08 -1.12 -7.23
C LEU A 131 -22.74 0.04 -7.99
N ARG A 132 -22.76 1.25 -7.38
CA ARG A 132 -23.33 2.44 -8.01
C ARG A 132 -22.65 2.79 -9.34
N ILE A 133 -21.33 2.61 -9.46
CA ILE A 133 -20.60 2.87 -10.70
C ILE A 133 -20.97 1.83 -11.76
N VAL A 134 -20.93 0.54 -11.43
CA VAL A 134 -21.23 -0.55 -12.37
C VAL A 134 -22.65 -0.45 -12.92
N GLU A 135 -23.64 -0.16 -12.07
CA GLU A 135 -25.05 0.01 -12.47
C GLU A 135 -25.26 1.10 -13.53
N ASN A 136 -24.42 2.14 -13.55
CA ASN A 136 -24.59 3.32 -14.42
C ASN A 136 -23.57 3.41 -15.56
N PHE A 137 -22.40 2.79 -15.40
CA PHE A 137 -21.33 2.76 -16.40
C PHE A 137 -21.44 1.55 -17.34
N GLY A 138 -22.04 0.44 -16.87
CA GLY A 138 -22.21 -0.81 -17.63
C GLY A 138 -21.11 -1.85 -17.38
N LEU A 139 -21.27 -3.03 -18.00
CA LEU A 139 -20.49 -4.26 -17.76
C LEU A 139 -19.00 -4.23 -18.13
N ALA A 140 -18.48 -3.12 -18.69
CA ALA A 140 -17.09 -3.00 -19.13
C ALA A 140 -16.19 -2.29 -18.08
N PHE A 141 -16.53 -2.40 -16.80
CA PHE A 141 -15.77 -1.79 -15.72
C PHE A 141 -14.72 -2.78 -15.19
N ASP A 142 -13.51 -2.74 -15.75
CA ASP A 142 -12.39 -3.61 -15.39
C ASP A 142 -11.49 -2.93 -14.35
N ASP A 143 -11.82 -3.11 -13.08
CA ASP A 143 -11.10 -2.54 -11.94
C ASP A 143 -10.45 -3.62 -11.06
N TYR A 144 -10.54 -4.89 -11.44
CA TYR A 144 -10.25 -6.04 -10.57
C TYR A 144 -8.84 -6.00 -9.98
N ASP A 145 -7.82 -5.75 -10.79
CA ASP A 145 -6.42 -5.69 -10.34
C ASP A 145 -6.19 -4.53 -9.36
N SER A 146 -6.83 -3.39 -9.61
CA SER A 146 -6.73 -2.21 -8.78
C SER A 146 -7.39 -2.43 -7.41
N VAL A 147 -8.57 -3.07 -7.39
CA VAL A 147 -9.26 -3.40 -6.13
C VAL A 147 -8.54 -4.51 -5.37
N GLN A 148 -7.94 -5.48 -6.08
CA GLN A 148 -7.08 -6.47 -5.47
C GLN A 148 -5.89 -5.82 -4.75
N GLY A 149 -5.29 -4.77 -5.34
CA GLY A 149 -4.26 -3.95 -4.71
C GLY A 149 -4.72 -3.32 -3.39
N LEU A 150 -5.92 -2.73 -3.37
CA LEU A 150 -6.53 -2.19 -2.15
C LEU A 150 -6.76 -3.28 -1.09
N CYS A 151 -7.30 -4.43 -1.48
CA CYS A 151 -7.53 -5.55 -0.55
C CYS A 151 -6.22 -6.08 0.05
N ASN A 152 -5.19 -6.22 -0.77
CA ASN A 152 -3.86 -6.64 -0.31
C ASN A 152 -3.26 -5.63 0.68
N LEU A 153 -3.40 -4.32 0.42
CA LEU A 153 -2.98 -3.30 1.36
C LEU A 153 -3.75 -3.40 2.69
N ALA A 154 -5.06 -3.60 2.63
CA ALA A 154 -5.90 -3.73 3.80
C ALA A 154 -5.54 -4.95 4.66
N ASP A 155 -5.33 -6.12 4.05
CA ASP A 155 -4.85 -7.31 4.77
C ASP A 155 -3.53 -7.06 5.49
N ARG A 156 -2.67 -6.22 4.91
CA ARG A 156 -1.36 -5.88 5.47
C ARG A 156 -1.41 -4.86 6.61
N VAL A 157 -2.35 -3.93 6.59
CA VAL A 157 -2.44 -2.78 7.52
C VAL A 157 -3.46 -3.06 8.64
N LEU A 158 -4.58 -3.66 8.29
CA LEU A 158 -5.72 -3.91 9.19
C LEU A 158 -5.78 -5.36 9.67
N GLY A 159 -5.16 -6.29 8.92
CA GLY A 159 -5.38 -7.72 9.09
C GLY A 159 -6.68 -8.18 8.41
N PRO A 160 -7.08 -9.45 8.59
CA PRO A 160 -8.32 -9.98 8.04
C PRO A 160 -9.53 -9.24 8.60
N THR A 161 -10.39 -8.71 7.74
CA THR A 161 -11.63 -8.03 8.13
C THR A 161 -12.80 -8.49 7.27
N ALA A 162 -14.02 -8.41 7.81
CA ALA A 162 -15.23 -8.73 7.06
C ALA A 162 -15.39 -7.85 5.81
N ALA A 163 -15.07 -6.55 5.91
CA ALA A 163 -15.15 -5.62 4.78
C ALA A 163 -14.25 -6.05 3.60
N VAL A 164 -13.01 -6.47 3.87
CA VAL A 164 -12.12 -6.98 2.82
C VAL A 164 -12.66 -8.29 2.22
N ALA A 165 -13.18 -9.19 3.05
CA ALA A 165 -13.79 -10.43 2.58
C ALA A 165 -15.02 -10.15 1.69
N ASP A 166 -15.83 -9.15 2.02
CA ASP A 166 -16.99 -8.73 1.23
C ASP A 166 -16.59 -8.21 -0.15
N VAL A 167 -15.60 -7.33 -0.21
CA VAL A 167 -15.05 -6.81 -1.47
C VAL A 167 -14.52 -7.96 -2.35
N ARG A 168 -13.75 -8.88 -1.77
CA ARG A 168 -13.21 -10.04 -2.51
C ARG A 168 -14.32 -10.94 -3.04
N ARG A 169 -15.34 -11.25 -2.23
CA ARG A 169 -16.49 -12.04 -2.66
C ARG A 169 -17.27 -11.40 -3.80
N GLN A 170 -17.43 -10.07 -3.75
CA GLN A 170 -18.09 -9.33 -4.83
C GLN A 170 -17.33 -9.48 -6.14
N ILE A 171 -16.00 -9.29 -6.12
CA ILE A 171 -15.14 -9.47 -7.30
C ILE A 171 -15.21 -10.90 -7.83
N GLU A 172 -15.06 -11.90 -6.96
CA GLU A 172 -15.11 -13.31 -7.35
C GLU A 172 -16.45 -13.68 -8.01
N HIS A 173 -17.56 -13.18 -7.47
CA HIS A 173 -18.88 -13.41 -8.04
C HIS A 173 -19.02 -12.78 -9.43
N GLU A 174 -18.50 -11.57 -9.63
CA GLU A 174 -18.58 -10.87 -10.91
C GLU A 174 -17.69 -11.49 -11.98
N LEU A 175 -16.47 -11.93 -11.62
CA LEU A 175 -15.60 -12.67 -12.55
C LEU A 175 -16.24 -13.99 -12.97
N ALA A 176 -16.91 -14.68 -12.05
CA ALA A 176 -17.63 -15.92 -12.35
C ALA A 176 -18.84 -15.70 -13.27
N THR A 177 -19.53 -14.56 -13.16
CA THR A 177 -20.72 -14.26 -13.98
C THR A 177 -20.39 -13.64 -15.33
N THR A 178 -19.31 -12.86 -15.44
CA THR A 178 -18.91 -12.18 -16.69
C THR A 178 -18.05 -13.04 -17.61
N GLY A 179 -17.55 -14.20 -17.13
CA GLY A 179 -16.65 -15.07 -17.91
C GLY A 179 -15.27 -14.45 -18.18
N HIS A 180 -14.99 -13.29 -17.59
CA HIS A 180 -13.70 -12.62 -17.65
C HIS A 180 -12.81 -13.22 -16.57
N TRP A 181 -11.96 -14.18 -16.94
CA TRP A 181 -10.92 -14.65 -16.02
C TRP A 181 -9.80 -13.61 -15.99
N PRO A 182 -9.44 -13.07 -14.81
CA PRO A 182 -8.25 -12.24 -14.73
C PRO A 182 -7.06 -13.13 -15.08
N HIS A 183 -6.11 -12.59 -15.84
CA HIS A 183 -4.86 -13.28 -16.12
C HIS A 183 -4.16 -13.56 -14.79
N LEU A 184 -4.41 -14.73 -14.20
CA LEU A 184 -3.68 -15.20 -13.03
C LEU A 184 -2.20 -15.12 -13.38
N PRO A 185 -1.36 -14.40 -12.61
CA PRO A 185 0.06 -14.44 -12.81
C PRO A 185 0.45 -15.92 -12.66
N ASN A 186 0.99 -16.48 -13.74
CA ASN A 186 1.47 -17.86 -13.79
C ASN A 186 2.31 -18.10 -12.53
N ALA A 187 1.82 -18.95 -11.64
CA ALA A 187 2.59 -19.47 -10.52
C ALA A 187 3.62 -20.48 -11.07
N ARG A 188 4.53 -20.03 -11.94
CA ARG A 188 5.73 -20.73 -12.41
C ARG A 188 6.78 -19.70 -12.82
N SER A 189 8.03 -19.99 -12.42
CA SER A 189 9.28 -19.19 -12.44
C SER A 189 9.37 -18.19 -11.28
N GLU A 190 10.14 -18.39 -10.20
CA GLU A 190 11.27 -19.28 -9.92
C GLU A 190 11.30 -19.67 -8.42
#